data_AF-R5TEB5-F1
#
_entry.id   AF-R5TEB5-F1
#
_cell.length_a   1.000
_cell.length_b   1.000
_cell.length_c   1.000
_cell.angle_alpha   90.00
_cell.angle_beta   90.00
_cell.angle_gamma   90.00
#
_symmetry.space_group_name_H-M   'P 1'
#
loop_
_entity.id
_entity.type
_entity.pdbx_description
1 polymer ?
#
loop_
_entity_poly.entity_id
_entity_poly.type
_entity_poly.pdbx_seq_one_letter_code
_entity_poly.pdbx_strand_id
1 'polypeptide(L)'
;MDFRLKRIKADSDKEFKDDNKVIDFINKTDKKRANYYNYYSSKKWGDARSYDFCLDSSVLGIDKTVDMIIEYLKIRYPEDKNIK
;
A
#
# COMPACT_ATOMS: atom_id res chain seq x y z
N MET A 1 -9.00 -7.67 -3.85
CA MET A 1 -8.80 -7.18 -5.24
C MET A 1 -9.74 -6.01 -5.53
N ASP A 2 -11.03 -6.15 -5.25
CA ASP A 2 -12.09 -5.18 -5.58
C ASP A 2 -11.84 -3.76 -5.08
N PHE A 3 -11.34 -3.61 -3.85
CA PHE A 3 -11.00 -2.29 -3.29
C PHE A 3 -9.93 -1.56 -4.13
N ARG A 4 -8.89 -2.27 -4.57
CA ARG A 4 -7.82 -1.71 -5.42
C ARG A 4 -8.35 -1.36 -6.80
N LEU A 5 -9.21 -2.20 -7.37
CA LEU A 5 -9.84 -1.97 -8.67
C LEU A 5 -10.67 -0.68 -8.68
N LYS A 6 -11.55 -0.51 -7.68
CA LYS A 6 -12.36 0.71 -7.53
C LYS A 6 -11.49 1.97 -7.42
N ARG A 7 -10.42 1.90 -6.62
CA ARG A 7 -9.49 3.03 -6.44
C ARG A 7 -8.77 3.41 -7.72
N ILE A 8 -8.27 2.43 -8.47
CA ILE A 8 -7.55 2.71 -9.72
C ILE A 8 -8.49 3.26 -10.80
N LYS A 9 -9.75 2.83 -10.82
CA LYS A 9 -10.75 3.39 -11.75
C LYS A 9 -11.23 4.79 -11.37
N ALA A 10 -11.20 5.15 -10.10
CA ALA A 10 -11.54 6.49 -9.62
C ALA A 10 -10.41 7.51 -9.85
N ASP A 11 -9.19 7.03 -10.14
CA ASP A 11 -8.03 7.85 -10.46
C ASP A 11 -8.15 8.37 -11.91
N SER A 12 -8.45 9.66 -12.07
CA SER A 12 -8.76 10.29 -13.37
C SER A 12 -7.61 10.20 -14.38
N ASP A 13 -6.37 10.07 -13.89
CA ASP A 13 -5.18 9.99 -14.73
C ASP A 13 -5.03 8.60 -15.39
N LYS A 14 -5.83 7.62 -14.95
CA LYS A 14 -5.82 6.25 -15.46
C LYS A 14 -7.14 5.93 -16.13
N GLU A 15 -7.20 6.11 -17.45
CA GLU A 15 -8.39 5.82 -18.24
C GLU A 15 -8.59 4.30 -18.47
N PHE A 16 -8.91 3.56 -17.40
CA PHE A 16 -9.21 2.13 -17.46
C PHE A 16 -10.70 1.85 -17.50
N LYS A 17 -11.21 1.48 -18.68
CA LYS A 17 -12.63 1.12 -18.91
C LYS A 17 -12.95 -0.35 -18.61
N ASP A 18 -11.95 -1.22 -18.55
CA ASP A 18 -12.09 -2.68 -18.40
C ASP A 18 -11.38 -3.20 -17.15
N ASP A 19 -12.12 -3.94 -16.32
CA ASP A 19 -11.66 -4.59 -15.09
C ASP A 19 -10.45 -5.50 -15.32
N ASN A 20 -10.43 -6.26 -16.42
CA ASN A 20 -9.34 -7.18 -16.72
C ASN A 20 -8.03 -6.42 -16.98
N LYS A 21 -8.10 -5.27 -17.66
CA LYS A 21 -6.93 -4.40 -17.87
C LYS A 21 -6.43 -3.81 -16.56
N VAL A 22 -7.33 -3.43 -15.64
CA VAL A 22 -6.94 -2.95 -14.30
C VAL A 22 -6.25 -4.06 -13.50
N ILE A 23 -6.79 -5.27 -13.51
CA ILE A 23 -6.23 -6.43 -12.80
C ILE A 23 -4.85 -6.78 -13.36
N ASP A 24 -4.69 -6.84 -14.68
CA ASP A 24 -3.40 -7.07 -15.33
C ASP A 24 -2.39 -5.97 -14.99
N PHE A 25 -2.83 -4.70 -14.99
CA PHE A 25 -1.99 -3.57 -14.57
C PHE A 25 -1.52 -3.70 -13.12
N ILE A 26 -2.41 -4.06 -12.19
CA ILE A 26 -2.09 -4.32 -10.78
C ILE A 26 -1.04 -5.43 -10.68
N ASN A 27 -1.30 -6.57 -11.31
CA ASN A 27 -0.42 -7.75 -11.23
C ASN A 27 0.96 -7.46 -11.83
N LYS A 28 1.04 -6.78 -12.98
CA LYS A 28 2.30 -6.37 -13.61
C LYS A 28 3.08 -5.40 -12.71
N THR A 29 2.39 -4.44 -12.09
CA THR A 29 3.02 -3.46 -11.19
C THR A 29 3.56 -4.14 -9.93
N ASP A 30 2.77 -5.01 -9.30
CA ASP A 30 3.18 -5.73 -8.09
C ASP A 30 4.36 -6.68 -8.39
N LYS A 31 4.34 -7.37 -9.54
CA LYS A 31 5.47 -8.21 -9.99
C LYS A 31 6.75 -7.38 -10.17
N LYS A 32 6.66 -6.20 -10.79
CA LYS A 32 7.81 -5.30 -10.96
C LYS A 32 8.38 -4.86 -9.61
N ARG A 33 7.51 -4.48 -8.65
CA ARG A 33 7.92 -4.09 -7.29
C ARG A 33 8.58 -5.24 -6.54
N ALA A 34 8.01 -6.44 -6.61
CA ALA A 34 8.56 -7.63 -5.99
C ALA A 34 9.95 -7.96 -6.56
N ASN A 35 10.10 -7.96 -7.89
CA ASN A 35 11.38 -8.23 -8.53
C ASN A 35 12.46 -7.23 -8.11
N TYR A 36 12.15 -5.93 -8.12
CA TYR A 36 13.10 -4.90 -7.70
C TYR A 36 13.50 -5.07 -6.22
N TYR A 37 12.51 -5.15 -5.33
CA TYR A 37 12.77 -5.21 -3.89
C TYR A 37 13.52 -6.49 -3.49
N ASN A 38 13.13 -7.64 -4.06
CA ASN A 38 13.80 -8.92 -3.77
C ASN A 38 15.21 -8.99 -4.34
N TYR A 39 15.49 -8.28 -5.45
CA TYR A 39 16.83 -8.25 -6.03
C TYR A 39 17.79 -7.36 -5.22
N TYR A 40 17.32 -6.19 -4.79
CA TYR A 40 18.18 -5.19 -4.13
C TYR A 40 18.17 -5.27 -2.61
N SER A 41 17.30 -6.08 -1.99
CA SER A 41 17.29 -6.27 -0.54
C SER A 41 17.44 -7.75 -0.18
N SER A 42 17.94 -8.02 1.02
CA SER A 42 17.93 -9.36 1.63
C SER A 42 16.57 -9.75 2.21
N LYS A 43 15.52 -8.98 1.92
CA LYS A 43 14.16 -9.13 2.43
C LYS A 43 13.22 -9.58 1.31
N LYS A 44 12.06 -10.09 1.71
CA LYS A 44 11.02 -10.56 0.77
C LYS A 44 9.88 -9.54 0.68
N TRP A 45 9.58 -9.09 -0.53
CA TRP A 45 8.47 -8.19 -0.80
C TRP A 45 7.14 -8.81 -0.38
N GLY A 46 6.33 -8.05 0.35
CA GLY A 46 5.02 -8.49 0.83
C GLY A 46 5.06 -9.45 2.03
N ASP A 47 6.24 -9.87 2.50
CA ASP A 47 6.36 -10.61 3.77
C ASP A 47 6.29 -9.62 4.93
N ALA A 48 5.37 -9.83 5.87
CA ALA A 48 5.17 -8.93 7.00
C ALA A 48 6.45 -8.73 7.84
N ARG A 49 7.31 -9.76 7.92
CA ARG A 49 8.59 -9.69 8.65
C ARG A 49 9.60 -8.73 8.02
N SER A 50 9.38 -8.32 6.78
CA SER A 50 10.23 -7.35 6.08
C SER A 50 9.96 -5.91 6.52
N TYR A 51 8.87 -5.65 7.24
CA TYR A 51 8.38 -4.32 7.60
C TYR A 51 8.07 -4.22 9.09
N ASP A 52 8.22 -3.03 9.67
CA ASP A 52 7.88 -2.79 11.09
C ASP A 52 6.36 -2.66 11.30
N PHE A 53 5.62 -2.27 10.27
CA PHE A 53 4.18 -2.03 10.34
C PHE A 53 3.50 -2.33 9.00
N CYS A 54 2.47 -3.18 9.03
CA CYS A 54 1.69 -3.61 7.86
C CYS A 54 0.19 -3.42 8.15
N LEU A 55 -0.54 -2.83 7.20
CA LEU A 55 -1.96 -2.52 7.33
C LEU A 55 -2.74 -2.96 6.09
N ASP A 56 -3.97 -3.43 6.30
CA ASP A 56 -4.93 -3.68 5.21
C ASP A 56 -5.89 -2.51 5.04
N SER A 57 -5.56 -1.61 4.09
CA SER A 57 -6.41 -0.46 3.75
C SER A 57 -7.76 -0.84 3.15
N SER A 58 -7.97 -2.08 2.69
CA SER A 58 -9.28 -2.52 2.19
C SER A 58 -10.28 -2.77 3.31
N VAL A 59 -9.79 -3.05 4.53
CA VAL A 59 -10.61 -3.19 5.73
C VAL A 59 -10.80 -1.84 6.41
N LEU A 60 -9.72 -1.07 6.55
CA LEU A 60 -9.73 0.20 7.28
C LEU A 60 -10.30 1.37 6.46
N GLY A 61 -10.21 1.33 5.14
CA GLY A 61 -10.36 2.54 4.32
C GLY A 61 -9.16 3.48 4.45
N ILE A 62 -9.16 4.59 3.71
CA ILE A 62 -7.99 5.49 3.64
C ILE A 62 -7.81 6.27 4.93
N ASP A 63 -8.85 6.94 5.39
CA ASP A 63 -8.78 7.84 6.54
C ASP A 63 -8.33 7.10 7.80
N LYS A 64 -8.89 5.91 8.07
CA LYS A 64 -8.45 5.10 9.22
C LYS A 64 -7.09 4.45 9.04
N THR A 65 -6.65 4.20 7.81
CA THR A 65 -5.26 3.79 7.58
C THR A 65 -4.30 4.93 7.95
N VAL A 66 -4.64 6.17 7.61
CA VAL A 66 -3.87 7.36 7.97
C VAL A 66 -3.85 7.55 9.49
N ASP A 67 -5.01 7.48 10.16
CA ASP A 67 -5.11 7.54 11.63
C ASP A 67 -4.19 6.50 12.29
N MET A 68 -4.23 5.25 11.83
CA MET A 68 -3.40 4.16 12.38
C MET A 68 -1.90 4.39 12.20
N ILE A 69 -1.48 4.98 11.07
CA ILE A 69 -0.07 5.33 10.84
C ILE A 69 0.36 6.44 11.80
N ILE A 70 -0.45 7.48 11.95
CA ILE A 70 -0.19 8.61 12.86
C ILE A 70 -0.05 8.11 14.30
N GLU A 71 -0.98 7.28 14.77
CA GLU A 71 -0.93 6.73 16.13
C GLU A 71 0.28 5.81 16.34
N TYR A 72 0.63 4.97 15.37
CA TYR A 72 1.86 4.18 15.44
C TYR A 72 3.11 5.06 15.57
N LEU A 73 3.18 6.17 14.82
CA LEU A 73 4.31 7.10 14.88
C LEU A 73 4.39 7.80 16.23
N LYS A 74 3.27 8.25 16.81
CA LYS A 74 3.25 8.86 18.16
C LYS A 74 3.77 7.90 19.22
N ILE A 75 3.41 6.62 19.14
CA ILE A 75 3.89 5.58 20.07
C ILE A 75 5.38 5.32 19.86
N ARG A 76 5.83 5.23 18.61
CA ARG A 76 7.22 4.93 18.28
C ARG A 76 8.17 6.09 18.58
N TYR A 77 7.69 7.31 18.46
CA TYR A 77 8.47 8.55 18.61
C TYR A 77 7.75 9.53 19.55
N PRO A 78 7.63 9.20 20.85
CA PRO A 78 6.82 9.99 21.79
C PRO A 78 7.33 11.42 22.00
N GLU A 79 8.61 11.67 21.73
CA GLU A 79 9.23 13.00 21.87
C GLU A 79 8.93 13.95 20.71
N ASP A 80 8.51 13.44 19.55
CA ASP A 80 8.23 14.27 18.37
C ASP A 80 6.79 14.81 18.41
N LYS A 81 6.68 16.07 18.82
CA LYS A 81 5.39 16.78 18.96
C LYS A 81 4.80 17.28 17.64
N ASN A 82 5.49 17.07 16.52
CA ASN A 82 5.04 17.52 15.20
C ASN A 82 4.24 16.48 14.42
N ILE A 83 4.14 15.25 14.93
CA ILE A 83 3.38 14.15 14.30
C ILE A 83 1.88 14.52 14.33
N LYS A 84 1.31 14.73 13.15
CA LYS A 84 -0.09 15.11 12.93
C LYS A 84 -0.67 14.37 11.73
#